data_AF-A0A7X9AWZ0-F1
#
_entry.id   AF-A0A7X9AWZ0-F1
#
_cell.length_a   1.000
_cell.length_b   1.000
_cell.length_c   1.000
_cell.angle_alpha   90.00
_cell.angle_beta   90.00
_cell.angle_gamma   90.00
#
_symmetry.space_group_name_H-M   'P 1'
#
loop_
_entity.id
_entity.type
_entity.pdbx_description
1 polymer ?
#
loop_
_entity_poly.entity_id
_entity_poly.type
_entity_poly.pdbx_seq_one_letter_code
_entity_poly.pdbx_strand_id
1 'polypeptide(L)'
;MPDWQRILDANVSDQLSRIQLTRINVDGEELIPLDIDVAVFEDTFSHKEGVLLTYHKVNGFAPIFCYAGREGFMVANELRPGSQHSGNGALKFLKRCIAIMLQAGYEAKELLVRPVALSSPHGAA
;
A
#
# COMPACT_ATOMS: atom_id res chain seq x y z
N MET A 1 -6.58 10.36 -12.66
CA MET A 1 -5.67 9.20 -12.85
C MET A 1 -5.78 8.76 -14.30
N PRO A 2 -4.73 8.16 -14.89
CA PRO A 2 -4.83 7.57 -16.22
C PRO A 2 -5.93 6.50 -16.28
N ASP A 3 -6.56 6.34 -17.45
CA ASP A 3 -7.68 5.41 -17.62
C ASP A 3 -7.32 3.95 -17.29
N TRP A 4 -6.09 3.54 -17.60
CA TRP A 4 -5.62 2.19 -17.31
C TRP A 4 -5.56 1.89 -15.80
N GLN A 5 -5.23 2.88 -14.96
CA GLN A 5 -5.16 2.67 -13.52
C GLN A 5 -6.55 2.41 -12.94
N ARG A 6 -7.56 3.10 -13.46
CA ARG A 6 -8.96 2.89 -13.08
C ARG A 6 -9.43 1.48 -13.44
N ILE A 7 -9.03 0.97 -14.61
CA ILE A 7 -9.38 -0.40 -15.05
C ILE A 7 -8.76 -1.44 -14.11
N LEU A 8 -7.47 -1.27 -13.75
CA LEU A 8 -6.80 -2.17 -12.81
C LEU A 8 -7.46 -2.12 -11.43
N ASP A 9 -7.71 -0.93 -10.89
CA ASP A 9 -8.35 -0.75 -9.58
C ASP A 9 -9.76 -1.37 -9.55
N ALA A 10 -10.53 -1.23 -10.63
CA ALA A 10 -11.84 -1.85 -10.76
C ALA A 10 -11.75 -3.39 -10.85
N ASN A 11 -10.74 -3.93 -11.53
CA ASN A 11 -10.54 -5.37 -11.61
C ASN A 11 -10.14 -5.99 -10.26
N VAL A 12 -9.25 -5.32 -9.51
CA VAL A 12 -8.90 -5.72 -8.14
C VAL A 12 -10.13 -5.67 -7.24
N SER A 13 -10.96 -4.62 -7.36
CA SER A 13 -12.21 -4.51 -6.60
C SER A 13 -13.16 -5.67 -6.90
N ASP A 14 -13.34 -6.04 -8.18
CA ASP A 14 -14.17 -7.19 -8.58
C ASP A 14 -13.63 -8.51 -8.01
N GLN A 15 -12.32 -8.72 -8.04
CA GLN A 15 -11.71 -9.93 -7.45
C GLN A 15 -11.94 -9.99 -5.94
N LEU A 16 -11.70 -8.90 -5.22
CA LEU A 16 -11.89 -8.82 -3.77
C LEU A 16 -13.36 -9.00 -3.38
N SER A 17 -14.31 -8.52 -4.18
CA SER A 17 -15.75 -8.69 -3.92
C SER A 17 -16.22 -10.14 -3.86
N ARG A 18 -15.42 -11.07 -4.42
CA ARG A 18 -15.73 -12.51 -4.51
C ARG A 18 -15.07 -13.31 -3.37
N ILE A 19 -14.35 -12.64 -2.48
CA ILE A 19 -13.53 -13.25 -1.43
C ILE A 19 -14.07 -12.82 -0.07
N GLN A 20 -14.12 -13.75 0.88
CA GLN A 20 -14.34 -13.42 2.27
C GLN A 20 -12.98 -13.25 2.95
N LEU A 21 -12.58 -12.00 3.18
CA LEU A 21 -11.31 -11.69 3.85
C LEU A 21 -11.36 -12.07 5.33
N THR A 22 -10.29 -12.71 5.81
CA THR A 22 -10.16 -13.04 7.22
C THR A 22 -9.97 -11.77 8.05
N ARG A 23 -10.82 -11.62 9.06
CA ARG A 23 -10.81 -10.52 10.03
C ARG A 23 -9.88 -10.85 11.21
N ILE A 24 -9.52 -9.82 11.96
CA ILE A 24 -8.86 -9.92 13.25
C ILE A 24 -9.71 -9.24 14.32
N ASN A 25 -9.72 -9.83 15.50
CA ASN A 25 -10.36 -9.24 16.67
C ASN A 25 -9.48 -8.10 17.22
N VAL A 26 -10.03 -6.90 17.30
CA VAL A 26 -9.44 -5.74 17.98
C VAL A 26 -10.46 -5.26 19.00
N ASP A 27 -10.17 -5.47 20.28
CA ASP A 27 -11.02 -5.04 21.39
C ASP A 27 -12.51 -5.46 21.26
N GLY A 28 -12.75 -6.65 20.71
CA GLY A 28 -14.10 -7.19 20.50
C GLY A 28 -14.72 -6.90 19.13
N GLU A 29 -14.06 -6.11 18.28
CA GLU A 29 -14.49 -5.84 16.90
C GLU A 29 -13.75 -6.72 15.90
N GLU A 30 -14.48 -7.32 14.96
CA GLU A 30 -13.91 -8.11 13.85
C GLU A 30 -13.62 -7.20 12.65
N LEU A 31 -12.35 -6.81 12.50
CA LEU A 31 -11.89 -5.86 11.47
C LEU A 31 -11.00 -6.54 10.43
N ILE A 32 -11.09 -6.09 9.18
CA ILE A 32 -10.23 -6.50 8.07
C ILE A 32 -8.93 -5.69 8.17
N PRO A 33 -7.76 -6.32 8.37
CA PRO A 33 -6.50 -5.59 8.34
C PRO A 33 -6.24 -5.07 6.93
N LEU A 34 -5.83 -3.81 6.85
CA LEU A 34 -5.35 -3.14 5.65
C LEU A 34 -3.92 -2.65 5.91
N ASP A 35 -2.95 -3.49 5.60
CA ASP A 35 -1.53 -3.26 5.88
C ASP A 35 -0.90 -2.43 4.77
N ILE A 36 -0.24 -1.34 5.15
CA ILE A 36 0.44 -0.45 4.21
C ILE A 36 1.90 -0.36 4.60
N ASP A 37 2.78 -0.76 3.68
CA ASP A 37 4.21 -0.78 3.93
C ASP A 37 5.01 -0.35 2.69
N VAL A 38 6.17 0.25 2.93
CA VAL A 38 7.16 0.57 1.91
C VAL A 38 8.27 -0.47 1.98
N ALA A 39 8.52 -1.16 0.86
CA ALA A 39 9.60 -2.13 0.77
C ALA A 39 10.84 -1.53 0.10
N VAL A 40 11.98 -2.21 0.26
CA VAL A 40 13.19 -1.94 -0.52
C VAL A 40 13.31 -2.98 -1.62
N PHE A 41 13.29 -2.52 -2.87
CA PHE A 41 13.58 -3.33 -4.04
C PHE A 41 14.97 -2.97 -4.53
N GLU A 42 15.99 -3.71 -4.08
CA GLU A 42 17.37 -3.50 -4.50
C GLU A 42 17.53 -3.76 -6.01
N ASP A 43 18.15 -2.81 -6.71
CA ASP A 43 18.46 -2.93 -8.14
C ASP A 43 19.75 -2.15 -8.44
N THR A 44 20.86 -2.64 -7.88
CA THR A 44 22.15 -1.93 -7.89
C THR A 44 22.80 -1.82 -9.28
N PHE A 45 22.47 -2.72 -10.21
CA PHE A 45 23.25 -2.90 -11.44
C PHE A 45 22.53 -2.54 -12.75
N SER A 46 21.20 -2.37 -12.74
CA SER A 46 20.46 -2.22 -14.01
C SER A 46 20.48 -0.80 -14.59
N HIS A 47 20.90 0.20 -13.81
CA HIS A 47 20.87 1.63 -14.18
C HIS A 47 19.49 2.11 -14.72
N LYS A 48 18.39 1.44 -14.34
CA LYS A 48 17.04 1.85 -14.72
C LYS A 48 16.70 3.21 -14.11
N GLU A 49 15.87 3.98 -14.81
CA GLU A 49 15.30 5.21 -14.28
C GLU A 49 14.59 4.96 -12.95
N GLY A 50 14.85 5.81 -11.95
CA GLY A 50 14.25 5.71 -10.62
C GLY A 50 15.03 4.85 -9.61
N VAL A 51 16.08 4.14 -10.04
CA VAL A 51 17.04 3.52 -9.12
C VAL A 51 17.83 4.61 -8.40
N LEU A 52 17.58 4.78 -7.10
CA LEU A 52 18.22 5.78 -6.25
C LEU A 52 18.52 5.18 -4.87
N LEU A 53 19.30 5.89 -4.05
CA LEU A 53 19.60 5.48 -2.69
C LEU A 53 18.32 5.41 -1.85
N THR A 54 18.01 4.23 -1.32
CA THR A 54 16.83 4.00 -0.46
C THR A 54 17.10 4.40 0.99
N TYR A 55 16.07 4.35 1.84
CA TYR A 55 16.20 4.59 3.28
C TYR A 55 17.09 3.54 3.99
N HIS A 56 17.28 2.36 3.40
CA HIS A 56 18.25 1.35 3.85
C HIS A 56 19.65 1.53 3.24
N LYS A 57 19.92 2.65 2.56
CA LYS A 57 21.23 3.00 1.99
C LYS A 57 21.73 2.00 0.93
N VAL A 58 20.82 1.39 0.19
CA VAL A 58 21.11 0.57 -0.99
C VAL A 58 20.52 1.22 -2.24
N ASN A 59 21.08 0.97 -3.42
CA ASN A 59 20.52 1.47 -4.67
C ASN A 59 19.33 0.61 -5.10
N GLY A 60 18.19 1.25 -5.33
CA GLY A 60 16.98 0.53 -5.72
C GLY A 60 15.74 1.41 -5.77
N PHE A 61 14.59 0.78 -5.59
CA PHE A 61 13.27 1.40 -5.50
C PHE A 61 12.72 1.31 -4.09
N ALA A 62 11.76 2.18 -3.77
CA ALA A 62 11.03 2.21 -2.50
C ALA A 62 9.52 1.99 -2.72
N PRO A 63 9.09 0.90 -3.39
CA PRO A 63 7.68 0.69 -3.70
C PRO A 63 6.83 0.66 -2.44
N ILE A 64 5.61 1.18 -2.55
CA ILE A 64 4.59 1.08 -1.51
C ILE A 64 3.57 0.02 -1.92
N PHE A 65 3.10 -0.73 -0.93
CA PHE A 65 2.09 -1.76 -1.10
C PHE A 65 0.96 -1.57 -0.10
N CYS A 66 -0.21 -2.09 -0.47
CA CYS A 66 -1.35 -2.22 0.41
C CYS A 66 -1.91 -3.64 0.28
N TYR A 67 -2.07 -4.32 1.42
CA TYR A 67 -2.57 -5.68 1.51
C TYR A 67 -3.81 -5.74 2.39
N ALA A 68 -4.79 -6.57 2.01
CA ALA A 68 -6.02 -6.77 2.76
C ALA A 68 -6.16 -8.21 3.27
N GLY A 69 -6.73 -8.33 4.47
CA GLY A 69 -6.96 -9.62 5.13
C GLY A 69 -5.67 -10.25 5.67
N ARG A 70 -5.80 -11.32 6.46
CA ARG A 70 -4.64 -12.09 6.94
C ARG A 70 -3.95 -12.86 5.82
N GLU A 71 -4.64 -13.05 4.72
CA GLU A 71 -4.18 -13.71 3.50
C GLU A 71 -3.20 -12.85 2.71
N GLY A 72 -3.24 -11.52 2.88
CA GLY A 72 -2.34 -10.59 2.21
C GLY A 72 -2.70 -10.34 0.74
N PHE A 73 -3.98 -10.23 0.40
CA PHE A 73 -4.39 -9.89 -0.97
C PHE A 73 -3.97 -8.46 -1.30
N MET A 74 -3.26 -8.26 -2.41
CA MET A 74 -2.80 -6.93 -2.81
C MET A 74 -3.96 -6.07 -3.31
N VAL A 75 -4.19 -4.94 -2.63
CA VAL A 75 -5.23 -3.95 -2.96
C VAL A 75 -4.68 -2.93 -3.96
N ALA A 76 -3.47 -2.44 -3.72
CA ALA A 76 -2.81 -1.47 -4.58
C ALA A 76 -1.29 -1.49 -4.37
N ASN A 77 -0.58 -0.99 -5.37
CA ASN A 77 0.86 -0.76 -5.31
C ASN A 77 1.24 0.47 -6.14
N GLU A 78 2.39 1.07 -5.82
CA GLU A 78 3.07 2.07 -6.64
C GLU A 78 4.58 1.79 -6.62
N LEU A 79 5.20 1.69 -7.80
CA LEU A 79 6.65 1.72 -7.89
C LEU A 79 7.12 3.15 -7.65
N ARG A 80 7.97 3.36 -6.66
CA ARG A 80 8.51 4.67 -6.29
C ARG A 80 10.02 4.67 -6.40
N PRO A 81 10.63 5.79 -6.82
CA PRO A 81 12.08 5.89 -6.86
C PRO A 81 12.67 5.69 -5.47
N GLY A 82 13.89 5.15 -5.38
CA GLY A 82 14.50 4.75 -4.11
C GLY A 82 14.54 5.86 -3.07
N SER A 83 14.79 7.10 -3.49
CA SER A 83 14.88 8.27 -2.61
C SER A 83 13.54 8.82 -2.13
N GLN A 84 12.41 8.23 -2.53
CA GLN A 84 11.10 8.72 -2.12
C GLN A 84 10.85 8.41 -0.65
N HIS A 85 10.71 9.46 0.14
CA HIS A 85 10.32 9.36 1.55
C HIS A 85 8.90 8.76 1.68
N SER A 86 8.69 7.89 2.68
CA SER A 86 7.46 7.10 2.84
C SER A 86 6.20 7.97 2.92
N GLY A 87 6.28 9.12 3.60
CA GLY A 87 5.19 10.11 3.70
C GLY A 87 4.77 10.77 2.37
N ASN A 88 5.65 10.83 1.37
CA ASN A 88 5.34 11.52 0.12
C ASN A 88 4.35 10.69 -0.71
N GLY A 89 3.14 11.24 -0.92
CA GLY A 89 2.05 10.58 -1.64
C GLY A 89 1.28 9.54 -0.83
N ALA A 90 1.66 9.27 0.42
CA ALA A 90 1.03 8.24 1.25
C ALA A 90 -0.48 8.45 1.47
N LEU A 91 -0.91 9.69 1.72
CA LEU A 91 -2.34 9.99 1.91
C LEU A 91 -3.15 9.74 0.64
N LYS A 92 -2.59 10.06 -0.54
CA LYS A 92 -3.25 9.80 -1.82
C LYS A 92 -3.34 8.30 -2.10
N PHE A 93 -2.28 7.57 -1.80
CA PHE A 93 -2.24 6.11 -1.89
C PHE A 93 -3.26 5.45 -0.95
N LEU A 94 -3.33 5.87 0.32
CA LEU A 94 -4.30 5.37 1.29
C LEU A 94 -5.74 5.60 0.82
N LYS A 95 -6.06 6.80 0.32
CA LYS A 95 -7.39 7.10 -0.23
C LYS A 95 -7.76 6.19 -1.40
N ARG A 96 -6.80 5.86 -2.27
CA ARG A 96 -7.00 4.90 -3.37
C ARG A 96 -7.27 3.49 -2.83
N CYS A 97 -6.51 3.03 -1.84
CA CYS A 97 -6.71 1.71 -1.23
C CYS A 97 -8.10 1.57 -0.62
N ILE A 98 -8.53 2.57 0.17
CA ILE A 98 -9.87 2.59 0.75
C ILE A 98 -10.94 2.60 -0.35
N ALA A 99 -10.78 3.42 -1.40
CA ALA A 99 -11.73 3.46 -2.50
C ALA A 99 -11.91 2.10 -3.20
N ILE A 100 -10.82 1.34 -3.40
CA ILE A 100 -10.87 -0.02 -3.96
C ILE A 100 -11.65 -0.96 -3.02
N MET A 101 -11.38 -0.91 -1.71
CA MET A 101 -12.09 -1.75 -0.73
C MET A 101 -13.59 -1.43 -0.67
N LEU A 102 -13.95 -0.15 -0.72
CA LEU A 102 -15.36 0.29 -0.75
C LEU A 102 -16.05 -0.17 -2.04
N GLN A 103 -15.35 -0.08 -3.18
CA GLN A 103 -15.87 -0.57 -4.46
C GLN A 103 -16.04 -2.10 -4.47
N ALA A 104 -15.22 -2.84 -3.73
CA ALA A 104 -15.34 -4.28 -3.54
C ALA A 104 -16.54 -4.67 -2.64
N GLY A 105 -17.22 -3.72 -2.01
CA GLY A 105 -18.41 -3.95 -1.18
C GLY A 105 -18.15 -4.02 0.33
N TYR A 106 -16.93 -3.78 0.79
CA TYR A 106 -16.63 -3.63 2.21
C TYR A 106 -16.99 -2.23 2.71
N GLU A 107 -17.30 -2.09 4.00
CA GLU A 107 -17.58 -0.80 4.61
C GLU A 107 -16.33 -0.22 5.28
N ALA A 108 -16.20 1.12 5.30
CA ALA A 108 -15.05 1.79 5.89
C ALA A 108 -14.81 1.42 7.37
N LYS A 109 -15.90 1.22 8.13
CA LYS A 109 -15.86 0.80 9.54
C LYS A 109 -15.29 -0.61 9.76
N GLU A 110 -15.23 -1.42 8.71
CA GLU A 110 -14.67 -2.78 8.78
C GLU A 110 -13.16 -2.79 8.56
N LEU A 111 -12.56 -1.67 8.11
CA LEU A 111 -11.16 -1.63 7.71
C LEU A 111 -10.27 -1.12 8.85
N LEU A 112 -9.35 -1.96 9.30
CA LEU A 112 -8.28 -1.58 10.21
C LEU A 112 -7.04 -1.18 9.41
N VAL A 113 -6.84 0.12 9.21
CA VAL A 113 -5.67 0.64 8.49
C VAL A 113 -4.43 0.59 9.39
N ARG A 114 -3.41 -0.15 8.96
CA ARG A 114 -2.14 -0.34 9.68
C ARG A 114 -0.95 0.11 8.84
N PRO A 115 -0.60 1.41 8.85
CA PRO A 115 0.60 1.89 8.15
C PRO A 115 1.85 1.60 8.98
N VAL A 116 2.82 0.89 8.41
CA VAL A 116 4.15 0.72 9.01
C VAL A 116 5.00 1.94 8.62
N ALA A 117 5.38 2.71 9.65
CA ALA A 117 6.32 3.84 9.59
C ALA A 117 6.22 4.76 8.35
N LEU A 118 5.15 5.55 8.28
CA LEU A 118 5.24 6.89 7.70
C LEU A 118 6.05 7.72 8.69
N SER A 119 7.37 7.79 8.54
CA SER A 119 8.20 8.66 9.38
C SER A 119 7.61 10.06 9.34
N SER A 120 7.23 10.59 10.49
CA SER A 120 6.86 12.00 10.63
C SER A 120 8.08 12.84 10.20
N PRO A 121 7.92 14.05 9.62
CA PRO A 121 9.06 14.88 9.17
C PRO A 121 10.00 15.36 10.29
N HIS A 122 9.89 14.85 11.51
CA HIS A 122 10.71 15.24 12.65
C HIS A 122 11.53 14.07 13.14
N GLY A 123 12.75 13.99 12.62
CA GLY A 123 13.78 13.04 13.01
C GLY A 123 15.16 13.54 12.60
N ALA A 124 15.46 14.80 12.86
CA ALA A 124 16.83 15.25 12.99
C ALA A 124 17.35 14.72 14.33
N ALA A 125 18.33 13.83 14.25
CA ALA A 125 19.31 13.57 15.29
C ALA A 125 20.68 13.60 14.62
#